data_AF-A0A6S8EJ73-F1
#
_entry.id   AF-A0A6S8EJ73-F1
#
_cell.length_a   1.000
_cell.length_b   1.000
_cell.length_c   1.000
_cell.angle_alpha   90.00
_cell.angle_beta   90.00
_cell.angle_gamma   90.00
#
_symmetry.space_group_name_H-M   'P 1'
#
loop_
_entity.id
_entity.type
_entity.pdbx_description
1 polymer ?
#
loop_
_entity_poly.entity_id
_entity_poly.type
_entity_poly.pdbx_seq_one_letter_code
_entity_poly.pdbx_strand_id
1 'polypeptide(L)'
;MSAYRRLRKELVEIERGGYDADVVLVPDPENLLVWRAFLRGPDDTSFSDGVFELEIKATPEYPMVPPTAKFITRIFHPNVHEKTGEVCLDVLKSEWSPAWTLASATLAIRSILAHPNAESPLNCDAGNLLRAGDCDTFNKTVRKYVSNYALKNMPQRGGEQTRQKSNALQDQQQHTSSGRGQIVDTSSSFSSWFVFSFLLAIAIYFIFPQ
;
A
#
# COMPACT_ATOMS: atom_id res chain seq x y z
N MET A 1 -4.62 -21.97 -12.54
CA MET A 1 -3.46 -21.16 -12.09
C MET A 1 -3.51 -21.16 -10.58
N SER A 2 -2.41 -21.42 -9.84
CA SER A 2 -2.49 -21.38 -8.37
C SER A 2 -2.70 -19.93 -7.88
N ALA A 3 -3.41 -19.77 -6.75
CA ALA A 3 -3.60 -18.47 -6.09
C ALA A 3 -2.29 -17.71 -5.94
N TYR A 4 -1.24 -18.40 -5.49
CA TYR A 4 0.07 -17.82 -5.30
C TYR A 4 0.71 -17.29 -6.60
N ARG A 5 0.55 -18.00 -7.73
CA ARG A 5 1.03 -17.52 -9.04
C ARG A 5 0.23 -16.31 -9.53
N ARG A 6 -1.07 -16.27 -9.24
CA ARG A 6 -1.92 -15.11 -9.54
C ARG A 6 -1.51 -13.89 -8.72
N LEU A 7 -1.36 -14.03 -7.41
CA LEU A 7 -1.01 -12.95 -6.49
C LEU A 7 0.41 -12.40 -6.74
N ARG A 8 1.37 -13.25 -7.14
CA ARG A 8 2.68 -12.77 -7.60
C ARG A 8 2.59 -11.88 -8.85
N LYS A 9 1.68 -12.16 -9.78
CA LYS A 9 1.50 -11.31 -10.96
C LYS A 9 0.92 -9.95 -10.56
N GLU A 10 -0.10 -9.95 -9.70
CA GLU A 10 -0.70 -8.72 -9.19
C GLU A 10 0.32 -7.88 -8.41
N LEU A 11 1.19 -8.49 -7.61
CA LEU A 11 2.29 -7.79 -6.93
C LEU A 11 3.19 -7.05 -7.92
N VAL A 12 3.63 -7.72 -8.98
CA VAL A 12 4.48 -7.11 -10.01
C VAL A 12 3.76 -5.96 -10.72
N GLU A 13 2.45 -6.08 -10.97
CA GLU A 13 1.65 -5.00 -11.54
C GLU A 13 1.52 -3.81 -10.57
N ILE A 14 1.40 -4.07 -9.27
CA ILE A 14 1.34 -3.05 -8.22
C ILE A 14 2.66 -2.28 -8.13
N GLU A 15 3.78 -2.99 -8.13
CA GLU A 15 5.13 -2.40 -8.06
C GLU A 15 5.48 -1.56 -9.28
N ARG A 16 4.90 -1.89 -10.45
CA ARG A 16 5.05 -1.08 -11.68
C ARG A 16 4.27 0.22 -11.66
N GLY A 17 3.55 0.52 -10.58
CA GLY A 17 2.76 1.75 -10.45
C GLY A 17 1.40 1.69 -11.14
N GLY A 18 0.87 0.49 -11.41
CA GLY A 18 -0.40 0.31 -12.13
C GLY A 18 -1.67 0.76 -11.40
N TYR A 19 -1.57 1.48 -10.27
CA TYR A 19 -2.72 1.80 -9.41
C TYR A 19 -2.67 3.20 -8.81
N ASP A 20 -3.86 3.67 -8.45
CA ASP A 20 -4.16 4.96 -7.83
C ASP A 20 -3.23 5.30 -6.65
N ALA A 21 -2.82 6.57 -6.57
CA ALA A 21 -1.97 7.08 -5.49
C ALA A 21 -2.68 7.05 -4.12
N ASP A 22 -4.00 7.02 -4.10
CA ASP A 22 -4.82 6.93 -2.89
C ASP A 22 -4.94 5.52 -2.32
N VAL A 23 -4.34 4.53 -2.99
CA VAL A 23 -4.32 3.14 -2.57
C VAL A 23 -2.90 2.61 -2.52
N VAL A 24 -2.53 2.06 -1.36
CA VAL A 24 -1.28 1.30 -1.20
C VAL A 24 -1.62 -0.10 -0.72
N LEU A 25 -1.09 -1.09 -1.44
CA LEU A 25 -1.18 -2.50 -1.11
C LEU A 25 0.22 -3.02 -0.74
N VAL A 26 0.31 -3.71 0.39
CA VAL A 26 1.54 -4.29 0.92
C VAL A 26 1.28 -5.77 1.22
N PRO A 27 1.94 -6.71 0.52
CA PRO A 27 1.81 -8.12 0.85
C PRO A 27 2.47 -8.42 2.19
N ASP A 28 1.93 -9.40 2.91
CA ASP A 28 2.65 -10.00 4.03
C ASP A 28 3.91 -10.73 3.51
N PRO A 29 5.08 -10.52 4.14
CA PRO A 29 6.35 -11.05 3.64
C PRO A 29 6.45 -12.58 3.73
N GLU A 30 5.70 -13.20 4.64
CA GLU A 30 5.71 -14.64 4.87
C GLU A 30 4.57 -15.34 4.13
N ASN A 31 3.46 -14.64 3.89
CA ASN A 31 2.27 -15.21 3.28
C ASN A 31 1.58 -14.29 2.27
N LEU A 32 1.84 -14.50 0.98
CA LEU A 32 1.18 -13.74 -0.11
C LEU A 32 -0.35 -13.88 -0.17
N LEU A 33 -0.99 -14.73 0.64
CA LEU A 33 -2.45 -14.75 0.77
C LEU A 33 -2.97 -13.63 1.69
N VAL A 34 -2.10 -12.98 2.46
CA VAL A 34 -2.46 -11.90 3.40
C VAL A 34 -1.83 -10.59 2.93
N TRP A 35 -2.62 -9.52 2.92
CA TRP A 35 -2.20 -8.20 2.48
C TRP A 35 -2.72 -7.13 3.43
N ARG A 36 -1.95 -6.05 3.55
CA ARG A 36 -2.42 -4.78 4.10
C ARG A 36 -2.77 -3.85 2.96
N ALA A 37 -3.92 -3.19 3.07
CA ALA A 37 -4.28 -2.09 2.20
C ALA A 37 -4.39 -0.80 3.01
N PHE A 38 -4.01 0.31 2.42
CA PHE A 38 -4.15 1.64 2.99
C PHE A 38 -4.89 2.52 1.99
N LEU A 39 -5.98 3.13 2.45
CA LEU A 39 -6.85 3.97 1.64
C LEU A 39 -6.81 5.38 2.17
N ARG A 40 -6.50 6.34 1.30
CA ARG A 40 -6.85 7.73 1.58
C ARG A 40 -8.37 7.87 1.49
N GLY A 41 -8.97 8.47 2.51
CA GLY A 41 -10.37 8.85 2.49
C GLY A 41 -10.66 9.75 1.29
N PRO A 42 -11.74 9.50 0.53
CA PRO A 42 -12.05 10.32 -0.65
C PRO A 42 -12.21 11.80 -0.30
N ASP A 43 -11.72 12.65 -1.19
CA ASP A 43 -11.95 14.10 -1.11
C ASP A 43 -13.46 14.40 -1.11
N ASP A 44 -13.82 15.56 -0.56
CA ASP A 44 -15.21 16.02 -0.45
C ASP A 44 -16.15 15.11 0.38
N THR A 45 -15.60 14.19 1.17
CA THR A 45 -16.34 13.37 2.13
C THR A 45 -15.94 13.67 3.57
N SER A 46 -16.75 13.23 4.54
CA SER A 46 -16.36 13.29 5.96
C SER A 46 -15.22 12.32 6.32
N PHE A 47 -14.81 11.44 5.40
CA PHE A 47 -13.65 10.55 5.53
C PHE A 47 -12.33 11.21 5.10
N SER A 48 -12.37 12.42 4.52
CA SER A 48 -11.19 13.15 4.07
C SER A 48 -10.14 13.30 5.19
N ASP A 49 -8.89 13.49 4.81
CA ASP A 49 -7.72 13.60 5.72
C ASP A 49 -7.42 12.34 6.56
N GLY A 50 -8.27 11.32 6.48
CA GLY A 50 -8.05 10.01 7.08
C GLY A 50 -7.30 9.07 6.14
N VAL A 51 -6.40 8.26 6.71
CA VAL A 51 -5.89 7.04 6.07
C VAL A 51 -6.41 5.82 6.84
N PHE A 52 -7.03 4.90 6.11
CA PHE A 52 -7.68 3.71 6.66
C PHE A 52 -6.92 2.46 6.27
N GLU A 53 -6.56 1.67 7.26
CA GLU A 53 -5.88 0.41 7.08
C GLU A 53 -6.87 -0.75 7.05
N LEU A 54 -6.67 -1.67 6.11
CA LEU A 54 -7.44 -2.89 5.93
C LEU A 54 -6.52 -4.11 5.93
N GLU A 55 -7.05 -5.22 6.41
CA GLU A 55 -6.52 -6.55 6.15
C GLU A 55 -7.34 -7.19 5.02
N ILE A 56 -6.64 -7.70 4.01
CA ILE A 56 -7.21 -8.47 2.91
C ILE A 56 -6.64 -9.88 2.97
N LYS A 57 -7.51 -10.89 2.93
CA LYS A 57 -7.14 -12.30 2.99
C LYS A 57 -7.74 -13.08 1.84
N ALA A 58 -6.88 -13.53 0.93
CA ALA A 58 -7.20 -14.50 -0.10
C ALA A 58 -7.12 -15.92 0.45
N THR A 59 -7.79 -16.87 -0.21
CA THR A 59 -7.69 -18.29 0.08
C THR A 59 -6.92 -19.03 -1.03
N PRO A 60 -6.55 -20.30 -0.85
CA PRO A 60 -5.93 -21.11 -1.90
C PRO A 60 -6.77 -21.22 -3.19
N GLU A 61 -8.08 -21.00 -3.11
CA GLU A 61 -9.03 -20.99 -4.23
C GLU A 61 -9.04 -19.68 -5.01
N TYR A 62 -8.34 -18.64 -4.54
CA TYR A 62 -8.23 -17.36 -5.26
C TYR A 62 -7.63 -17.57 -6.67
N PRO A 63 -8.16 -16.91 -7.73
CA PRO A 63 -9.21 -15.89 -7.73
C PRO A 63 -10.62 -16.44 -8.02
N MET A 64 -10.86 -17.75 -7.89
CA MET A 64 -12.20 -18.32 -8.12
C MET A 64 -13.18 -17.91 -7.03
N VAL A 65 -12.69 -17.77 -5.80
CA VAL A 65 -13.42 -17.24 -4.64
C VAL A 65 -12.88 -15.84 -4.31
N PRO A 66 -13.72 -14.87 -3.91
CA PRO A 66 -13.27 -13.56 -3.49
C PRO A 66 -12.34 -13.60 -2.27
N PRO A 67 -11.46 -12.61 -2.12
CA PRO A 67 -10.78 -12.40 -0.84
C PRO A 67 -11.78 -11.84 0.18
N THR A 68 -11.47 -12.02 1.46
CA THR A 68 -12.14 -11.29 2.54
C THR A 68 -11.40 -9.97 2.80
N ALA A 69 -12.13 -8.93 3.21
CA ALA A 69 -11.55 -7.66 3.60
C ALA A 69 -12.19 -7.16 4.90
N LYS A 70 -11.36 -6.63 5.80
CA LYS A 70 -11.83 -5.96 7.01
C LYS A 70 -11.00 -4.71 7.30
N PHE A 71 -11.66 -3.67 7.76
CA PHE A 71 -11.01 -2.50 8.33
C PHE A 71 -10.35 -2.84 9.65
N ILE A 72 -9.09 -2.43 9.78
CA ILE A 72 -8.33 -2.50 11.02
C ILE A 72 -8.42 -1.16 11.74
N THR A 73 -8.34 -0.07 10.97
CA THR A 73 -8.75 1.25 11.43
C THR A 73 -10.24 1.25 11.73
N ARG A 74 -10.62 1.56 12.97
CA ARG A 74 -12.04 1.71 13.32
C ARG A 74 -12.68 2.80 12.48
N ILE A 75 -13.84 2.51 11.91
CA ILE A 75 -14.56 3.40 11.01
C ILE A 75 -16.06 3.36 11.29
N PHE A 76 -16.71 4.53 11.21
CA PHE A 76 -18.15 4.65 11.29
C PHE A 76 -18.72 4.70 9.86
N HIS A 77 -19.27 3.58 9.38
CA HIS A 77 -19.72 3.46 8.00
C HIS A 77 -20.85 2.41 7.90
N PRO A 78 -21.94 2.64 7.15
CA PRO A 78 -23.08 1.71 7.11
C PRO A 78 -22.70 0.33 6.59
N ASN A 79 -21.81 0.22 5.60
CA ASN A 79 -21.40 -1.06 5.01
C ASN A 79 -20.20 -1.73 5.70
N VAL A 80 -19.81 -1.27 6.89
CA VAL A 80 -18.71 -1.87 7.68
C VAL A 80 -19.23 -2.26 9.06
N HIS A 81 -18.98 -3.50 9.48
CA HIS A 81 -19.34 -3.94 10.82
C HIS A 81 -18.46 -3.24 11.86
N GLU A 82 -19.06 -2.51 12.81
CA GLU A 82 -18.34 -1.61 13.72
C GLU A 82 -17.27 -2.32 14.57
N LYS A 83 -17.59 -3.50 15.11
CA LYS A 83 -16.67 -4.24 16.01
C LYS A 83 -15.58 -5.04 15.28
N THR A 84 -15.94 -5.74 14.21
CA THR A 84 -15.05 -6.67 13.49
C THR A 84 -14.30 -6.01 12.32
N GLY A 85 -14.83 -4.88 11.81
CA GLY A 85 -14.33 -4.20 10.63
C GLY A 85 -14.73 -4.85 9.31
N GLU A 86 -15.49 -5.94 9.32
CA GLU A 86 -15.89 -6.67 8.11
C GLU A 86 -16.64 -5.76 7.13
N VAL A 87 -16.31 -5.90 5.85
CA VAL A 87 -16.92 -5.12 4.77
C VAL A 87 -18.04 -5.92 4.10
N CYS A 88 -19.22 -5.32 3.96
CA CYS A 88 -20.28 -5.84 3.11
C CYS A 88 -20.29 -5.10 1.78
N LEU A 89 -19.73 -5.74 0.75
CA LEU A 89 -19.73 -5.24 -0.62
C LEU A 89 -20.00 -6.40 -1.58
N ASP A 90 -20.91 -6.21 -2.54
CA ASP A 90 -21.35 -7.30 -3.42
C ASP A 90 -20.23 -7.84 -4.30
N VAL A 91 -19.26 -6.99 -4.67
CA VAL A 91 -18.04 -7.41 -5.39
C VAL A 91 -17.21 -8.42 -4.60
N LEU A 92 -17.27 -8.41 -3.26
CA LEU A 92 -16.58 -9.38 -2.40
C LEU A 92 -17.48 -10.60 -2.09
N LYS A 93 -18.61 -10.72 -2.76
CA LYS A 93 -19.64 -11.75 -2.55
C LYS A 93 -20.16 -12.26 -3.89
N SER A 94 -21.41 -11.91 -4.24
CA SER A 94 -22.15 -12.43 -5.39
C SER A 94 -21.68 -11.88 -6.73
N GLU A 95 -21.07 -10.69 -6.75
CA GLU A 95 -20.56 -10.05 -7.98
C GLU A 95 -19.07 -10.26 -8.20
N TRP A 96 -18.42 -11.10 -7.37
CA TRP A 96 -17.03 -11.47 -7.59
C TRP A 96 -16.89 -12.24 -8.90
N SER A 97 -15.87 -11.88 -9.68
CA SER A 97 -15.40 -12.71 -10.78
C SER A 97 -13.88 -12.79 -10.77
N PRO A 98 -13.27 -13.86 -11.33
CA PRO A 98 -11.82 -14.00 -11.43
C PRO A 98 -11.10 -12.88 -12.20
N ALA A 99 -11.84 -11.98 -12.87
CA ALA A 99 -11.27 -10.81 -13.53
C ALA A 99 -10.88 -9.70 -12.55
N TRP A 100 -11.48 -9.66 -11.35
CA TRP A 100 -11.10 -8.71 -10.30
C TRP A 100 -9.73 -9.03 -9.73
N THR A 101 -8.96 -7.99 -9.41
CA THR A 101 -7.67 -8.05 -8.70
C THR A 101 -7.85 -7.56 -7.26
N LEU A 102 -6.88 -7.80 -6.39
CA LEU A 102 -6.87 -7.21 -5.05
C LEU A 102 -6.95 -5.69 -5.12
N ALA A 103 -6.28 -5.07 -6.09
CA ALA A 103 -6.26 -3.63 -6.25
C ALA A 103 -7.59 -3.06 -6.76
N SER A 104 -8.23 -3.68 -7.75
CA SER A 104 -9.57 -3.23 -8.18
C SER A 104 -10.62 -3.43 -7.09
N ALA A 105 -10.55 -4.53 -6.32
CA ALA A 105 -11.40 -4.75 -5.16
C ALA A 105 -11.18 -3.68 -4.07
N THR A 106 -9.93 -3.32 -3.83
CA THR A 106 -9.55 -2.27 -2.86
C THR A 106 -10.08 -0.89 -3.27
N LEU A 107 -10.03 -0.56 -4.57
CA LEU A 107 -10.64 0.65 -5.11
C LEU A 107 -12.17 0.65 -4.96
N ALA A 108 -12.82 -0.50 -5.15
CA ALA A 108 -14.26 -0.64 -4.91
C ALA A 108 -14.60 -0.40 -3.43
N ILE A 109 -13.78 -0.87 -2.48
CA ILE A 109 -13.94 -0.57 -1.05
C ILE A 109 -13.71 0.92 -0.77
N ARG A 110 -12.78 1.60 -1.45
CA ARG A 110 -12.64 3.06 -1.31
C ARG A 110 -13.89 3.78 -1.84
N SER A 111 -14.50 3.29 -2.91
CA SER A 111 -15.68 3.93 -3.52
C SER A 111 -16.91 3.96 -2.60
N ILE A 112 -17.10 2.94 -1.74
CA ILE A 112 -18.22 2.96 -0.79
C ILE A 112 -18.07 4.05 0.27
N LEU A 113 -16.85 4.52 0.57
CA LEU A 113 -16.65 5.66 1.47
C LEU A 113 -17.21 6.95 0.88
N ALA A 114 -17.17 7.10 -0.45
CA ALA A 114 -17.78 8.23 -1.15
C ALA A 114 -19.29 8.04 -1.36
N HIS A 115 -19.73 6.80 -1.51
CA HIS A 115 -21.11 6.45 -1.81
C HIS A 115 -21.65 5.40 -0.83
N PRO A 116 -21.91 5.78 0.43
CA PRO A 116 -22.38 4.86 1.45
C PRO A 116 -23.78 4.33 1.10
N ASN A 117 -23.99 3.03 1.26
CA ASN A 117 -25.29 2.38 1.01
C ASN A 117 -25.99 2.05 2.34
N ALA A 118 -27.19 2.60 2.54
CA ALA A 118 -27.99 2.45 3.75
C ALA A 118 -29.16 1.45 3.66
N GLU A 119 -29.35 0.77 2.51
CA GLU A 119 -30.46 -0.18 2.31
C GLU A 119 -30.32 -1.45 3.16
N SER A 120 -29.09 -1.92 3.39
CA SER A 120 -28.78 -3.11 4.19
C SER A 120 -27.48 -2.91 4.96
N PRO A 121 -27.50 -2.07 6.01
CA PRO A 121 -26.29 -1.68 6.71
C PRO A 121 -25.80 -2.77 7.67
N LEU A 122 -24.50 -3.00 7.72
CA LEU A 122 -23.83 -3.74 8.80
C LEU A 122 -23.75 -2.90 10.09
N ASN A 123 -23.60 -1.58 9.96
CA ASN A 123 -23.72 -0.65 11.07
C ASN A 123 -25.09 0.03 11.02
N CYS A 124 -26.04 -0.51 11.79
CA CYS A 124 -27.41 -0.01 11.84
C CYS A 124 -27.49 1.46 12.24
N ASP A 125 -26.64 1.95 13.16
CA ASP A 125 -26.67 3.34 13.61
C ASP A 125 -26.28 4.29 12.46
N ALA A 126 -25.21 3.98 11.74
CA ALA A 126 -24.80 4.73 10.56
C ALA A 126 -25.88 4.71 9.46
N GLY A 127 -26.47 3.53 9.20
CA GLY A 127 -27.56 3.41 8.22
C GLY A 127 -28.83 4.14 8.62
N ASN A 128 -29.18 4.17 9.91
CA ASN A 128 -30.35 4.88 10.44
C ASN A 128 -30.21 6.39 10.28
N LEU A 129 -29.03 6.95 10.55
CA LEU A 129 -28.77 8.38 10.35
C LEU A 129 -28.96 8.78 8.89
N LEU A 130 -28.41 8.00 7.95
CA LEU A 130 -28.55 8.27 6.52
C LEU A 130 -29.99 8.14 6.04
N ARG A 131 -30.72 7.08 6.45
CA ARG A 131 -32.14 6.90 6.08
C ARG A 131 -33.05 7.97 6.67
N ALA A 132 -32.73 8.49 7.85
CA ALA A 132 -33.45 9.60 8.46
C ALA A 132 -33.11 10.97 7.83
N GLY A 133 -32.12 11.03 6.94
CA GLY A 133 -31.64 12.28 6.35
C GLY A 133 -30.75 13.12 7.28
N ASP A 134 -30.35 12.60 8.45
CA ASP A 134 -29.47 13.28 9.40
C ASP A 134 -27.99 13.14 8.98
N CYS A 135 -27.69 13.74 7.83
CA CYS A 135 -26.35 13.75 7.25
C CYS A 135 -25.34 14.51 8.12
N ASP A 136 -25.80 15.51 8.88
CA ASP A 136 -24.94 16.31 9.76
C ASP A 136 -24.41 15.49 10.93
N THR A 137 -25.28 14.75 11.62
CA THR A 137 -24.85 13.86 12.71
C THR A 137 -23.98 12.73 12.20
N PHE A 138 -24.32 12.15 11.03
CA PHE A 138 -23.49 11.17 10.36
C PHE A 138 -22.08 11.73 10.12
N ASN A 139 -21.96 12.87 9.43
CA ASN A 139 -20.69 13.49 9.09
C ASN A 139 -19.87 13.90 10.31
N LYS A 140 -20.51 14.45 11.35
CA LYS A 140 -19.84 14.78 12.62
C LYS A 140 -19.27 13.54 13.30
N THR A 141 -20.02 12.44 13.29
CA THR A 141 -19.59 11.17 13.88
C THR A 141 -18.44 10.56 13.09
N VAL A 142 -18.53 10.54 11.75
CA VAL A 142 -17.43 10.11 10.88
C VAL A 142 -16.17 10.92 11.17
N ARG A 143 -16.24 12.26 11.18
CA ARG A 143 -15.07 13.12 11.48
C ARG A 143 -14.46 12.84 12.85
N LYS A 144 -15.28 12.53 13.86
CA LYS A 144 -14.79 12.11 15.18
C LYS A 144 -14.01 10.78 15.09
N TYR A 145 -14.51 9.80 14.33
CA TYR A 145 -13.79 8.54 14.12
C TYR A 145 -12.48 8.75 13.35
N VAL A 146 -12.50 9.57 12.28
CA VAL A 146 -11.30 9.94 11.52
C VAL A 146 -10.25 10.57 12.43
N SER A 147 -10.64 11.55 13.25
CA SER A 147 -9.72 12.22 14.17
C SER A 147 -9.10 11.25 15.20
N ASN A 148 -9.88 10.28 15.69
CA ASN A 148 -9.47 9.41 16.79
C ASN A 148 -8.71 8.16 16.33
N TYR A 149 -9.01 7.64 15.14
CA TYR A 149 -8.57 6.30 14.72
C TYR A 149 -7.82 6.28 13.40
N ALA A 150 -8.08 7.22 12.48
CA ALA A 150 -7.43 7.19 11.17
C ALA A 150 -5.94 7.52 11.29
N LEU A 151 -5.15 6.88 10.43
CA LEU A 151 -3.74 7.19 10.30
C LEU A 151 -3.60 8.58 9.65
N LYS A 152 -2.54 9.31 10.03
CA LYS A 152 -2.29 10.66 9.50
C LYS A 152 -1.59 10.65 8.14
N ASN A 153 -0.78 9.63 7.88
CA ASN A 153 0.05 9.56 6.68
C ASN A 153 -0.09 8.19 6.02
N MET A 154 -0.07 8.18 4.68
CA MET A 154 0.05 6.94 3.91
C MET A 154 1.43 6.32 4.16
N PRO A 155 1.52 5.00 4.34
CA PRO A 155 2.81 4.34 4.39
C PRO A 155 3.51 4.48 3.03
N GLN A 156 4.82 4.69 3.07
CA GLN A 156 5.61 4.74 1.84
C GLN A 156 5.71 3.35 1.23
N ARG A 157 5.58 3.23 -0.10
CA ARG A 157 5.83 1.97 -0.80
C ARG A 157 7.27 1.51 -0.49
N GLY A 158 7.48 0.23 -0.23
CA GLY A 158 8.76 -0.33 0.23
C GLY A 158 9.98 0.01 -0.65
N GLY A 159 9.78 0.41 -1.91
CA GLY A 159 10.85 0.89 -2.79
C GLY A 159 11.38 2.29 -2.49
N GLU A 160 10.57 3.18 -1.91
CA GLU A 160 10.96 4.57 -1.64
C GLU A 160 11.94 4.67 -0.46
N GLN A 161 11.74 3.85 0.58
CA GLN A 161 12.59 3.86 1.77
C GLN A 161 14.03 3.42 1.47
N THR A 162 14.21 2.46 0.56
CA THR A 162 15.55 2.01 0.14
C THR A 162 16.28 3.10 -0.63
N ARG A 163 15.56 3.83 -1.50
CA ARG A 163 16.11 4.92 -2.32
C ARG A 163 16.41 6.18 -1.49
N GLN A 164 15.56 6.51 -0.53
CA GLN A 164 15.79 7.61 0.40
C GLN A 164 16.91 7.30 1.39
N LYS A 165 17.00 6.06 1.91
CA LYS A 165 18.13 5.62 2.75
C LYS A 165 19.43 5.64 1.97
N SER A 166 19.45 5.15 0.72
CA SER A 166 20.66 5.16 -0.11
C SER A 166 21.13 6.58 -0.43
N ASN A 167 20.19 7.51 -0.70
CA ASN A 167 20.53 8.91 -0.98
C ASN A 167 21.02 9.63 0.28
N ALA A 168 20.37 9.43 1.43
CA ALA A 168 20.80 10.00 2.71
C ALA A 168 22.18 9.48 3.18
N LEU A 169 22.49 8.20 2.90
CA LEU A 169 23.81 7.60 3.16
C LEU A 169 24.90 8.19 2.24
N GLN A 170 24.58 8.53 0.99
CA GLN A 170 25.51 9.17 0.06
C GLN A 170 25.79 10.63 0.43
N ASP A 171 24.77 11.38 0.88
CA ASP A 171 24.93 12.78 1.30
C ASP A 171 25.78 12.92 2.59
N GLN A 172 25.67 11.96 3.52
CA GLN A 172 26.53 11.91 4.71
C GLN A 172 28.01 11.59 4.40
N GLN A 173 28.27 10.82 3.34
CA GLN A 173 29.65 10.54 2.91
C GLN A 173 30.31 11.72 2.20
N GLN A 174 29.54 12.61 1.57
CA GLN A 174 30.09 13.82 0.94
C GLN A 174 30.42 14.93 1.96
N HIS A 175 29.65 15.04 3.05
CA HIS A 175 29.86 16.09 4.05
C HIS A 175 30.99 15.82 5.06
N THR A 176 31.56 14.62 5.11
CA THR A 176 32.69 14.27 6.02
C THR A 176 34.07 14.45 5.40
N SER A 177 34.17 14.94 4.15
CA SER A 177 35.44 15.09 3.42
C SER A 177 36.00 16.53 3.35
N SER A 178 35.30 17.53 3.90
CA SER A 178 35.77 18.93 3.87
C SER A 178 36.22 19.39 5.26
N GLY A 179 37.43 18.98 5.64
CA GLY A 179 37.97 19.30 6.97
C GLY A 179 39.43 18.94 7.22
N ARG A 180 40.36 19.24 6.29
CA ARG A 180 41.78 19.47 6.67
C ARG A 180 42.57 20.18 5.57
N GLY A 181 42.77 21.49 5.75
CA GLY A 181 43.89 22.20 5.13
C GLY A 181 44.97 22.42 6.19
N GLN A 182 46.08 21.68 6.11
CA GLN A 182 47.44 22.23 6.16
C GLN A 182 48.49 21.12 6.00
N ILE A 183 49.39 21.38 5.07
CA ILE A 183 50.53 20.58 4.62
C ILE A 183 51.70 20.75 5.60
N VAL A 184 52.37 19.66 5.95
CA VAL A 184 53.81 19.61 6.23
C VAL A 184 54.31 18.21 5.88
N ASP A 185 55.23 18.18 4.90
CA ASP A 185 55.94 17.00 4.40
C ASP A 185 56.83 16.37 5.48
N THR A 186 56.90 15.04 5.51
CA THR A 186 58.18 14.31 5.52
C THR A 186 58.01 12.91 4.92
N SER A 187 58.84 12.65 3.91
CA SER A 187 59.20 11.41 3.23
C SER A 187 58.99 10.07 3.97
N SER A 188 58.38 9.09 3.31
CA SER A 188 59.07 7.93 2.69
C SER A 188 58.11 6.78 2.34
N SER A 189 58.11 6.40 1.05
CA SER A 189 57.93 5.04 0.46
C SER A 189 56.77 4.15 0.98
N PHE A 190 55.80 3.68 0.18
CA PHE A 190 55.97 2.77 -0.95
C PHE A 190 54.66 2.64 -1.79
N SER A 191 54.82 2.77 -3.12
CA SER A 191 54.06 2.22 -4.28
C SER A 191 52.53 2.14 -4.34
N SER A 192 52.00 2.96 -5.27
CA SER A 192 50.73 2.96 -6.00
C SER A 192 50.41 1.68 -6.79
N TRP A 193 49.15 1.18 -6.76
CA TRP A 193 48.46 0.56 -7.91
C TRP A 193 46.94 0.93 -7.93
N PHE A 194 46.58 1.71 -8.96
CA PHE A 194 45.32 1.79 -9.71
C PHE A 194 44.10 2.62 -9.25
N VAL A 195 43.95 3.73 -9.98
CA VAL A 195 42.79 4.60 -10.18
C VAL A 195 41.94 4.06 -11.35
N PHE A 196 40.62 4.09 -11.20
CA PHE A 196 39.54 4.15 -12.20
C PHE A 196 39.69 3.56 -13.61
N SER A 197 38.67 2.77 -13.97
CA SER A 197 37.82 2.90 -15.18
C SER A 197 37.76 1.62 -16.03
N PHE A 198 36.57 1.05 -16.19
CA PHE A 198 36.22 0.37 -17.44
C PHE A 198 34.70 0.30 -17.63
N LEU A 199 34.21 1.00 -18.64
CA LEU A 199 32.96 0.73 -19.34
C LEU A 199 33.30 -0.08 -20.61
N LEU A 200 32.46 -1.07 -20.90
CA LEU A 200 32.16 -1.66 -22.21
C LEU A 200 33.08 -2.75 -22.80
N ALA A 201 32.40 -3.81 -23.27
CA ALA A 201 32.79 -4.89 -24.18
C ALA A 201 33.56 -6.10 -23.59
N ILE A 202 32.88 -7.25 -23.51
CA ILE A 202 33.06 -8.39 -24.43
C ILE A 202 31.78 -9.26 -24.38
N ALA A 203 31.14 -9.38 -25.54
CA ALA A 203 30.18 -10.42 -25.84
C ALA A 203 30.92 -11.68 -26.32
N ILE A 204 30.23 -12.82 -26.23
CA ILE A 204 30.48 -14.10 -26.93
C ILE A 204 31.48 -15.04 -26.24
N TYR A 205 30.92 -16.03 -25.54
CA TYR A 205 31.28 -17.45 -25.45
C TYR A 205 30.48 -17.99 -24.24
N PHE A 206 29.53 -18.93 -24.31
CA PHE A 206 29.24 -20.02 -25.23
C PHE A 206 27.73 -20.35 -25.15
N ILE A 207 27.12 -20.68 -26.29
CA ILE A 207 25.90 -21.48 -26.37
C ILE A 207 26.28 -22.80 -27.11
N PHE A 208 25.76 -23.94 -26.60
CA PHE A 208 25.63 -25.30 -27.19
C PHE A 208 26.81 -26.30 -27.06
N PRO A 209 26.58 -27.65 -27.20
CA PRO A 209 25.87 -28.58 -26.30
C PRO A 209 26.64 -29.92 -26.04
N GLN A 210 26.21 -30.70 -25.04
CA GLN A 210 26.17 -32.18 -25.05
C GLN A 210 25.01 -32.61 -24.15
#